data_AF-A0A9E8MLA4-F1
#
_entry.id   AF-A0A9E8MLA4-F1
#
_cell.length_a   1.000
_cell.length_b   1.000
_cell.length_c   1.000
_cell.angle_alpha   90.00
_cell.angle_beta   90.00
_cell.angle_gamma   90.00
#
_symmetry.space_group_name_H-M   'P 1'
#
loop_
_entity.id
_entity.type
_entity.pdbx_description
1 polymer ?
#
loop_
_entity_poly.entity_id
_entity_poly.type
_entity_poly.pdbx_seq_one_letter_code
_entity_poly.pdbx_strand_id
1 'polypeptide(L)'
;MLLLTLAACSPFGSGPDRDEQAIAVVESAVSAAVPEANGVFVTMAFSGPANRTMRVRLYIDPVDDAALADAVDRAAREAWATSPIAVISISLEAVAGERPEIPPRGVGQVISLRSVAEQLGIDERRVVSGRLALPETTLVRLYGPAGVDAE
;
A
#
# COMPACT_ATOMS: atom_id res chain seq x y z
N MET A 1 15.82 7.36 -45.12
CA MET A 1 14.85 6.24 -45.09
C MET A 1 14.37 6.13 -43.66
N LEU A 2 13.18 6.66 -43.38
CA LEU A 2 12.63 6.91 -42.04
C LEU A 2 11.81 5.67 -41.63
N LEU A 3 12.28 4.88 -40.66
CA LEU A 3 11.51 3.79 -40.08
C LEU A 3 10.74 4.33 -38.87
N LEU A 4 9.49 4.74 -39.12
CA LEU A 4 8.47 4.92 -38.09
C LEU A 4 8.12 3.55 -37.51
N THR A 5 8.70 3.17 -36.38
CA THR A 5 8.14 2.11 -35.55
C THR A 5 7.02 2.71 -34.71
N LEU A 6 5.79 2.39 -35.13
CA LEU A 6 4.55 2.65 -34.42
C LEU A 6 4.67 2.17 -32.96
N ALA A 7 4.45 3.11 -32.03
CA ALA A 7 4.16 2.80 -30.65
C ALA A 7 2.92 1.89 -30.60
N ALA A 8 3.11 0.64 -30.17
CA ALA A 8 2.01 -0.21 -29.78
C ALA A 8 1.38 0.42 -28.53
N CYS A 9 0.30 1.19 -28.71
CA CYS A 9 -0.66 1.44 -27.66
C CYS A 9 -1.28 0.09 -27.29
N SER A 10 -0.70 -0.61 -26.31
CA SER A 10 -1.39 -1.73 -25.69
C SER A 10 -2.66 -1.19 -25.05
N PRO A 11 -3.85 -1.71 -25.40
CA PRO A 11 -5.07 -1.29 -24.77
C PRO A 11 -4.97 -1.64 -23.29
N PHE A 12 -5.17 -0.64 -22.43
CA PHE A 12 -5.26 -0.80 -20.99
C PHE A 12 -6.43 -1.75 -20.65
N GLY A 13 -6.15 -3.05 -20.66
CA GLY A 13 -7.08 -4.10 -20.27
C GLY A 13 -7.21 -4.14 -18.75
N SER A 14 -8.42 -3.94 -18.26
CA SER A 14 -8.78 -4.21 -16.87
C SER A 14 -9.00 -5.73 -16.73
N GLY A 15 -8.01 -6.47 -16.25
CA GLY A 15 -8.07 -7.92 -16.05
C GLY A 15 -7.26 -8.36 -14.81
N PRO A 16 -7.47 -9.60 -14.32
CA PRO A 16 -6.77 -10.15 -13.15
C PRO A 16 -5.25 -10.02 -13.27
N ASP A 17 -4.70 -10.22 -14.47
CA ASP A 17 -3.26 -10.11 -14.74
C ASP A 17 -2.68 -8.72 -14.46
N ARG A 18 -3.45 -7.64 -14.70
CA ARG A 18 -3.01 -6.27 -14.40
C ARG A 18 -2.95 -6.02 -12.90
N ASP A 19 -3.89 -6.59 -12.16
CA ASP A 19 -3.98 -6.39 -10.72
C ASP A 19 -2.91 -7.23 -10.01
N GLU A 20 -2.65 -8.45 -10.47
CA GLU A 20 -1.54 -9.27 -10.01
C GLU A 20 -0.19 -8.58 -10.29
N GLN A 21 -0.01 -8.00 -11.48
CA GLN A 21 1.19 -7.24 -11.80
C GLN A 21 1.32 -5.98 -10.93
N ALA A 22 0.23 -5.25 -10.69
CA ALA A 22 0.22 -4.08 -9.82
C ALA A 22 0.56 -4.45 -8.36
N ILE A 23 -0.02 -5.55 -7.86
CA ILE A 23 0.28 -6.10 -6.54
C ILE A 23 1.76 -6.42 -6.42
N ALA A 24 2.35 -7.14 -7.40
CA ALA A 24 3.76 -7.53 -7.35
C ALA A 24 4.71 -6.32 -7.37
N VAL A 25 4.42 -5.31 -8.20
CA VAL A 25 5.21 -4.07 -8.26
C VAL A 25 5.20 -3.36 -6.91
N VAL A 26 4.01 -3.15 -6.33
CA VAL A 26 3.87 -2.43 -5.06
C VAL A 26 4.42 -3.25 -3.89
N GLU A 27 4.21 -4.57 -3.86
CA GLU A 27 4.75 -5.44 -2.82
C GLU A 27 6.28 -5.41 -2.82
N SER A 28 6.91 -5.46 -4.01
CA SER A 28 8.36 -5.33 -4.16
C SER A 28 8.86 -3.96 -3.69
N ALA A 29 8.16 -2.88 -4.07
CA ALA A 29 8.56 -1.53 -3.71
C ALA A 29 8.46 -1.29 -2.20
N VAL A 30 7.34 -1.65 -1.58
CA VAL A 30 7.13 -1.53 -0.14
C VAL A 30 8.13 -2.39 0.64
N SER A 31 8.44 -3.60 0.17
CA SER A 31 9.45 -4.47 0.81
C SER A 31 10.84 -3.84 0.78
N ALA A 32 11.19 -3.14 -0.32
CA ALA A 32 12.46 -2.40 -0.41
C ALA A 32 12.47 -1.15 0.48
N ALA A 33 11.32 -0.46 0.58
CA ALA A 33 11.17 0.75 1.40
C ALA A 33 11.13 0.45 2.90
N VAL A 34 10.72 -0.75 3.32
CA VAL A 34 10.60 -1.17 4.73
C VAL A 34 11.43 -2.44 4.98
N PRO A 35 12.79 -2.36 4.96
CA PRO A 35 13.66 -3.53 5.09
C PRO A 35 13.57 -4.23 6.45
N GLU A 36 13.04 -3.58 7.48
CA GLU A 36 12.77 -4.21 8.79
C GLU A 36 11.50 -5.06 8.82
N ALA A 37 10.66 -5.00 7.77
CA ALA A 37 9.51 -5.89 7.67
C ALA A 37 9.98 -7.30 7.30
N ASN A 38 9.55 -8.28 8.08
CA ASN A 38 9.70 -9.72 7.81
C ASN A 38 8.86 -10.18 6.60
N GLY A 39 8.06 -9.29 6.02
CA GLY A 39 7.44 -9.44 4.72
C GLY A 39 6.24 -8.52 4.53
N VAL A 40 5.78 -8.45 3.29
CA VAL A 40 4.66 -7.61 2.86
C VAL A 40 3.65 -8.46 2.10
N PHE A 41 2.36 -8.27 2.35
CA PHE A 41 1.30 -8.77 1.47
C PHE A 41 0.49 -7.59 0.94
N VAL A 42 0.35 -7.51 -0.38
CA VAL A 42 -0.53 -6.54 -1.02
C VAL A 42 -1.75 -7.24 -1.62
N THR A 43 -2.94 -6.70 -1.39
CA THR A 43 -4.18 -7.18 -2.02
C THR A 43 -5.02 -6.02 -2.52
N MET A 44 -5.82 -6.27 -3.56
CA MET A 44 -6.78 -5.31 -4.10
C MET A 44 -8.20 -5.69 -3.68
N ALA A 45 -8.92 -4.73 -3.10
CA ALA A 45 -10.33 -4.84 -2.82
C ALA A 45 -11.11 -3.90 -3.76
N PHE A 46 -12.21 -4.41 -4.32
CA PHE A 46 -13.07 -3.66 -5.21
C PHE A 46 -14.26 -3.09 -4.44
N SER A 47 -14.46 -1.79 -4.54
CA SER A 47 -15.60 -1.06 -3.97
C SER A 47 -16.47 -0.44 -5.08
N GLY A 48 -16.47 -1.08 -6.26
CA GLY A 48 -17.21 -0.70 -7.46
C GLY A 48 -16.40 -0.91 -8.75
N PRO A 49 -16.95 -0.59 -9.93
CA PRO A 49 -16.30 -0.82 -11.23
C PRO A 49 -14.99 -0.03 -11.43
N ALA A 50 -14.86 1.11 -10.76
CA ALA A 50 -13.69 2.00 -10.85
C ALA A 50 -13.01 2.25 -9.49
N ASN A 51 -13.61 1.79 -8.39
CA ASN A 51 -13.14 2.08 -7.05
C ASN A 51 -12.30 0.93 -6.53
N ARG A 52 -11.00 1.20 -6.34
CA ARG A 52 -10.02 0.23 -5.87
C ARG A 52 -9.45 0.69 -4.54
N THR A 53 -9.50 -0.21 -3.56
CA THR A 53 -8.81 -0.04 -2.28
C THR A 53 -7.66 -1.03 -2.23
N MET A 54 -6.44 -0.52 -2.14
CA MET A 54 -5.27 -1.34 -1.90
C MET A 54 -5.16 -1.63 -0.41
N ARG A 55 -4.87 -2.88 -0.06
CA ARG A 55 -4.54 -3.26 1.32
C ARG A 55 -3.08 -3.67 1.37
N VAL A 56 -2.34 -3.06 2.27
CA VAL A 56 -0.93 -3.36 2.54
C VAL A 56 -0.85 -3.93 3.94
N ARG A 57 -0.36 -5.16 4.06
CA ARG A 57 -0.10 -5.81 5.34
C ARG A 57 1.40 -5.94 5.53
N LEU A 58 1.92 -5.32 6.57
CA LEU A 58 3.30 -5.45 7.01
C LEU A 58 3.40 -6.52 8.09
N TYR A 59 4.36 -7.43 7.93
CA TYR A 59 4.78 -8.37 8.95
C TYR A 59 6.06 -7.82 9.55
N ILE A 60 6.05 -7.50 10.83
CA ILE A 60 7.16 -6.80 11.48
C ILE A 60 7.28 -7.28 12.91
N ASP A 61 8.50 -7.39 13.43
CA ASP A 61 8.67 -7.68 14.85
C ASP A 61 8.20 -6.51 15.72
N PRO A 62 7.87 -6.76 17.00
CA PRO A 62 7.50 -5.68 17.91
C PRO A 62 8.61 -4.63 18.01
N VAL A 63 8.31 -3.43 17.53
CA VAL A 63 9.14 -2.23 17.63
C VAL A 63 8.40 -1.18 18.45
N ASP A 64 9.09 -0.10 18.82
CA ASP A 64 8.41 1.03 19.45
C ASP A 64 7.49 1.78 18.46
N ASP A 65 6.59 2.59 19.01
CA ASP A 65 5.56 3.29 18.24
C ASP A 65 6.15 4.26 17.19
N ALA A 66 7.36 4.81 17.43
CA ALA A 66 7.99 5.75 16.50
C ALA A 66 8.57 5.02 15.28
N ALA A 67 9.26 3.90 15.51
CA ALA A 67 9.74 3.02 14.44
C ALA A 67 8.56 2.43 13.65
N LEU A 68 7.48 2.03 14.33
CA LEU A 68 6.28 1.55 13.65
C LEU A 68 5.63 2.64 12.80
N ALA A 69 5.57 3.88 13.30
CA ALA A 69 5.00 4.99 12.55
C ALA A 69 5.80 5.31 11.29
N ASP A 70 7.13 5.31 11.39
CA ASP A 70 8.02 5.52 10.24
C ASP A 70 7.88 4.38 9.20
N ALA A 71 7.82 3.12 9.64
CA ALA A 71 7.60 1.98 8.75
C ALA A 71 6.25 2.05 8.02
N VAL A 72 5.18 2.42 8.74
CA VAL A 72 3.84 2.59 8.16
C VAL A 72 3.80 3.77 7.19
N ASP A 73 4.45 4.89 7.50
CA ASP A 73 4.54 6.05 6.63
C ASP A 73 5.30 5.74 5.34
N ARG A 74 6.47 5.08 5.44
CA ARG A 74 7.23 4.60 4.27
C ARG A 74 6.42 3.64 3.41
N ALA A 75 5.75 2.67 4.02
CA ALA A 75 4.90 1.74 3.28
C ALA A 75 3.74 2.44 2.55
N ALA A 76 3.08 3.40 3.21
CA ALA A 76 1.98 4.15 2.63
C ALA A 76 2.45 5.04 1.47
N ARG A 77 3.55 5.77 1.66
CA ARG A 77 4.18 6.61 0.64
C ARG A 77 4.57 5.77 -0.58
N GLU A 78 5.27 4.67 -0.36
CA GLU A 78 5.80 3.85 -1.45
C GLU A 78 4.66 3.16 -2.21
N ALA A 79 3.67 2.62 -1.51
CA ALA A 79 2.49 2.02 -2.13
C ALA A 79 1.69 3.04 -2.96
N TRP A 80 1.61 4.29 -2.50
CA TRP A 80 0.95 5.36 -3.23
C TRP A 80 1.74 5.80 -4.48
N ALA A 81 3.04 6.01 -4.33
CA ALA A 81 3.91 6.50 -5.40
C ALA A 81 4.06 5.49 -6.54
N THR A 82 4.18 4.20 -6.21
CA THR A 82 4.50 3.14 -7.18
C THR A 82 3.29 2.43 -7.76
N SER A 83 2.07 2.73 -7.29
CA SER A 83 0.86 2.06 -7.77
C SER A 83 0.65 2.31 -9.28
N PRO A 84 0.69 1.28 -10.14
CA PRO A 84 0.45 1.43 -11.58
C PRO A 84 -1.06 1.52 -11.92
N ILE A 85 -1.90 1.54 -10.90
CA ILE A 85 -3.35 1.65 -10.99
C ILE A 85 -3.84 2.75 -10.04
N ALA A 86 -4.88 3.47 -10.45
CA ALA A 86 -5.53 4.43 -9.59
C ALA A 86 -6.24 3.71 -8.44
N VAL A 87 -5.99 4.18 -7.21
CA VAL A 87 -6.64 3.68 -5.99
C VAL A 87 -7.26 4.85 -5.25
N ILE A 88 -8.47 4.65 -4.72
CA ILE A 88 -9.20 5.67 -3.97
C ILE A 88 -8.85 5.65 -2.48
N SER A 89 -8.17 4.59 -2.04
CA SER A 89 -7.70 4.44 -0.66
C SER A 89 -6.64 3.34 -0.54
N ILE A 90 -5.71 3.53 0.39
CA ILE A 90 -4.80 2.52 0.90
C ILE A 90 -5.20 2.19 2.33
N SER A 91 -5.30 0.91 2.68
CA SER A 91 -5.53 0.44 4.05
C SER A 91 -4.31 -0.33 4.52
N LEU A 92 -3.68 0.16 5.59
CA LEU A 92 -2.48 -0.46 6.16
C LEU A 92 -2.83 -1.27 7.41
N GLU A 93 -2.17 -2.41 7.57
CA GLU A 93 -2.27 -3.30 8.73
C GLU A 93 -0.85 -3.75 9.12
N ALA A 94 -0.50 -3.71 10.40
CA ALA A 94 0.74 -4.27 10.91
C ALA A 94 0.44 -5.53 11.73
N VAL A 95 1.18 -6.60 11.47
CA VAL A 95 1.03 -7.90 12.13
C VAL A 95 2.38 -8.31 12.69
N ALA A 96 2.37 -8.74 13.96
CA ALA A 96 3.60 -9.20 14.60
C ALA A 96 4.10 -10.52 14.01
N GLY A 97 5.40 -10.62 13.75
CA GLY A 97 6.11 -11.86 13.40
C GLY A 97 6.42 -12.02 11.91
N GLU A 98 6.61 -13.27 11.48
CA GLU A 98 7.00 -13.61 10.10
C GLU A 98 5.80 -13.63 9.13
N ARG A 99 6.09 -13.34 7.85
CA ARG A 99 5.11 -13.52 6.77
C ARG A 99 4.84 -15.01 6.56
N PRO A 100 3.58 -15.47 6.71
CA PRO A 100 3.23 -16.84 6.35
C PRO A 100 3.22 -17.00 4.83
N GLU A 101 3.50 -18.20 4.35
CA GLU A 101 3.42 -18.52 2.91
C GLU A 101 2.02 -18.25 2.33
N ILE A 102 0.98 -18.55 3.11
CA ILE A 102 -0.42 -18.28 2.76
C ILE A 102 -0.99 -17.25 3.74
N PRO A 103 -1.53 -16.12 3.25
CA PRO A 103 -2.09 -15.11 4.13
C PRO A 103 -3.32 -15.67 4.86
N PRO A 104 -3.38 -15.60 6.20
CA PRO A 104 -4.51 -16.10 6.95
C PRO A 104 -5.77 -15.32 6.60
N ARG A 105 -6.91 -16.04 6.52
CA ARG A 105 -8.24 -15.44 6.27
C ARG A 105 -8.75 -14.58 7.44
N GLY A 106 -8.01 -14.53 8.55
CA GLY A 106 -8.31 -13.75 9.75
C GLY A 106 -7.25 -12.68 10.06
N VAL A 107 -7.51 -11.90 11.10
CA VAL A 107 -6.54 -10.98 11.70
C VAL A 107 -5.58 -11.80 12.56
N GLY A 108 -4.28 -11.78 12.24
CA GLY A 108 -3.24 -12.29 13.14
C GLY A 108 -3.18 -11.45 14.42
N GLN A 109 -2.08 -11.52 15.17
CA GLN A 109 -1.85 -10.56 16.25
C GLN A 109 -1.59 -9.17 15.64
N VAL A 110 -2.68 -8.44 15.36
CA VAL A 110 -2.64 -7.11 14.75
C VAL A 110 -2.11 -6.12 15.77
N ILE A 111 -1.07 -5.40 15.37
CA ILE A 111 -0.50 -4.30 16.15
C ILE A 111 -1.44 -3.10 15.97
N SER A 112 -1.80 -2.46 17.07
CA SER A 112 -2.67 -1.28 17.04
C SER A 112 -1.96 -0.11 16.35
N LEU A 113 -2.56 0.44 15.30
CA LEU A 113 -2.03 1.60 14.56
C LEU A 113 -2.56 2.95 15.08
N ARG A 114 -3.14 2.98 16.29
CA ARG A 114 -3.78 4.19 16.84
C ARG A 114 -2.78 5.29 17.15
N SER A 115 -1.73 4.97 17.92
CA SER A 115 -0.63 5.90 18.21
C SER A 115 0.09 6.33 16.93
N VAL A 116 0.19 5.42 15.94
CA VAL A 116 0.77 5.73 14.62
C VAL A 116 -0.08 6.77 13.88
N ALA A 117 -1.40 6.61 13.87
CA ALA A 117 -2.29 7.59 13.24
C ALA A 117 -2.12 8.98 13.84
N GLU A 118 -2.05 9.07 15.18
CA GLU A 118 -1.81 10.33 15.88
C GLU A 118 -0.47 10.97 15.46
N GLN A 119 0.63 10.20 15.46
CA GLN A 119 1.96 10.68 15.07
C GLN A 119 2.01 11.20 13.63
N LEU A 120 1.24 10.59 12.72
CA LEU A 120 1.14 11.01 11.32
C LEU A 120 0.14 12.16 11.09
N GLY A 121 -0.48 12.70 12.15
CA GLY A 121 -1.49 13.75 12.03
C GLY A 121 -2.76 13.28 11.33
N ILE A 122 -3.11 12.01 11.49
CA ILE A 122 -4.30 11.37 10.94
C ILE A 122 -5.31 11.16 12.07
N ASP A 123 -6.59 11.44 11.78
CA ASP A 123 -7.69 11.18 12.72
C ASP A 123 -7.71 9.68 13.10
N GLU A 124 -7.54 9.35 14.37
CA GLU A 124 -7.57 7.97 14.89
C GLU A 124 -8.84 7.21 14.50
N ARG A 125 -9.96 7.89 14.20
CA ARG A 125 -11.20 7.26 13.70
C ARG A 125 -11.00 6.57 12.35
N ARG A 126 -9.89 6.84 11.67
CA ARG A 126 -9.45 6.12 10.47
C ARG A 126 -8.82 4.76 10.78
N VAL A 127 -8.53 4.46 12.04
CA VAL A 127 -8.11 3.13 12.48
C VAL A 127 -9.36 2.29 12.77
N VAL A 128 -9.73 1.44 11.82
CA VAL A 128 -10.91 0.57 11.90
C VAL A 128 -10.46 -0.88 11.87
N SER A 129 -10.86 -1.66 12.87
CA SER A 129 -10.50 -3.08 13.00
C SER A 129 -8.98 -3.33 12.92
N GLY A 130 -8.18 -2.43 13.51
CA GLY A 130 -6.72 -2.51 13.52
C GLY A 130 -6.03 -2.04 12.23
N ARG A 131 -6.79 -1.51 11.26
CA ARG A 131 -6.25 -1.01 10.00
C ARG A 131 -6.35 0.48 9.88
N LEU A 132 -5.28 1.13 9.45
CA LEU A 132 -5.25 2.56 9.14
C LEU A 132 -5.75 2.76 7.71
N ALA A 133 -6.92 3.39 7.55
CA ALA A 133 -7.50 3.70 6.24
C ALA A 133 -7.10 5.12 5.79
N LEU A 134 -6.34 5.19 4.71
CA LEU A 134 -5.90 6.42 4.06
C LEU A 134 -6.70 6.63 2.77
N PRO A 135 -7.73 7.49 2.75
CA PRO A 135 -8.39 7.85 1.50
C PRO A 135 -7.45 8.69 0.62
N GLU A 136 -7.70 8.71 -0.69
CA GLU A 136 -6.92 9.48 -1.67
C GLU A 136 -6.68 10.92 -1.24
N THR A 137 -7.69 11.62 -0.72
CA THR A 137 -7.54 13.00 -0.23
C THR A 137 -6.51 13.15 0.89
N THR A 138 -6.36 12.12 1.74
CA THR A 138 -5.33 12.07 2.77
C THR A 138 -3.97 11.74 2.16
N LEU A 139 -3.91 10.79 1.22
CA LEU A 139 -2.67 10.41 0.52
C LEU A 139 -2.09 11.59 -0.28
N VAL A 140 -2.93 12.30 -1.04
CA VAL A 140 -2.52 13.50 -1.78
C VAL A 140 -2.02 14.61 -0.87
N ARG A 141 -2.67 14.80 0.29
CA ARG A 141 -2.23 15.79 1.28
C ARG A 141 -0.86 15.43 1.89
N LEU A 142 -0.62 14.14 2.15
CA LEU A 142 0.62 13.67 2.80
C LEU A 142 1.79 13.52 1.83
N TYR A 143 1.53 13.04 0.62
CA TYR A 143 2.56 12.56 -0.32
C TYR A 143 2.50 13.20 -1.71
N GLY A 144 1.52 14.08 -1.98
CA GLY A 144 1.30 14.62 -3.32
C GLY A 144 0.54 13.66 -4.25
N PRO A 145 0.35 14.01 -5.52
CA PRO A 145 -0.36 13.15 -6.48
C PRO A 145 0.41 11.84 -6.72
N ALA A 146 -0.29 10.75 -7.04
CA ALA A 146 0.38 9.50 -7.41
C ALA A 146 1.15 9.66 -8.74
N GLY A 147 2.30 9.01 -8.86
CA GLY A 147 3.06 8.91 -10.13
C GLY A 147 3.69 10.22 -10.62
N VAL A 148 3.80 11.24 -9.78
CA VAL A 148 4.71 12.37 -10.01
C VAL A 148 5.89 12.15 -9.07
N ASP A 149 7.05 11.86 -9.66
CA ASP A 149 8.31 11.84 -8.91
C ASP A 149 8.44 13.19 -8.18
N ALA A 150 8.73 13.15 -6.87
CA ALA A 150 9.17 14.34 -6.16
C ALA A 150 10.56 14.69 -6.71
N GLU A 151 10.60 15.62 -7.68
CA GLU A 151 11.83 16.25 -8.17
C GLU A 151 12.68 16.85 -7.03
#